data_AF-A0A444YMU6-F1
#
_entry.id   AF-A0A444YMU6-F1
#
_cell.length_a   1.000
_cell.length_b   1.000
_cell.length_c   1.000
_cell.angle_alpha   90.00
_cell.angle_beta   90.00
_cell.angle_gamma   90.00
#
_symmetry.space_group_name_H-M   'P 1'
#
loop_
_entity.id
_entity.type
_entity.pdbx_description
1 polymer ?
#
loop_
_entity_poly.entity_id
_entity_poly.type
_entity_poly.pdbx_seq_one_letter_code
_entity_poly.pdbx_strand_id
1 'polypeptide(L)'
;MTTNLVECINSVLKGARNLPITAFVKATFYRLNELFTRKRAEAKVWINAGHVFSDVVTSKLHANQLASGNIQVSCFDRQNEVFEVREMPSGLEFAVDLRGLRCDCGEFQVDRIPCRHMFACCANQRLDWKLYVHDVYKMDQVRRVYRARFRPLGNPTTWPAYNGPRFVPNPYLRRVSKGCPRMTCFLNEMDTRMLRRPRRCRLCGAEGHSCSRCRQSVGTNADGDAQ
;
A
#
# COMPACT_ATOMS: atom_id res chain seq x y z
N MET A 1 -0.92 -9.15 12.87
CA MET A 1 -0.20 -7.92 12.46
C MET A 1 -0.26 -7.86 10.94
N THR A 2 -0.91 -6.85 10.36
CA THR A 2 -1.27 -6.82 8.93
C THR A 2 -0.02 -6.66 8.05
N THR A 3 0.43 -7.76 7.44
CA THR A 3 1.57 -7.84 6.52
C THR A 3 1.42 -6.89 5.32
N ASN A 4 0.19 -6.52 4.96
CA ASN A 4 -0.15 -5.64 3.84
C ASN A 4 0.59 -4.28 3.83
N LEU A 5 0.80 -3.63 4.98
CA LEU A 5 1.43 -2.29 4.97
C LEU A 5 2.93 -2.39 4.70
N VAL A 6 3.59 -3.38 5.31
CA VAL A 6 5.01 -3.68 5.08
C VAL A 6 5.21 -4.16 3.64
N GLU A 7 4.33 -5.02 3.13
CA GLU A 7 4.35 -5.49 1.74
C GLU A 7 4.14 -4.35 0.74
N CYS A 8 3.23 -3.41 1.03
CA CYS A 8 3.00 -2.24 0.19
C CYS A 8 4.26 -1.35 0.11
N ILE A 9 4.86 -1.03 1.25
CA ILE A 9 6.10 -0.24 1.31
C ILE A 9 7.23 -0.99 0.61
N ASN A 10 7.36 -2.28 0.84
CA ASN A 10 8.34 -3.13 0.17
C ASN A 10 8.14 -3.11 -1.34
N SER A 11 6.92 -3.27 -1.83
CA SER A 11 6.58 -3.20 -3.26
C SER A 11 7.02 -1.87 -3.88
N VAL A 12 6.76 -0.74 -3.19
CA VAL A 12 7.26 0.57 -3.61
C VAL A 12 8.79 0.55 -3.67
N LEU A 13 9.47 0.11 -2.63
CA LEU A 13 10.93 0.19 -2.53
C LEU A 13 11.69 -0.89 -3.34
N LYS A 14 10.99 -1.86 -3.92
CA LYS A 14 11.57 -3.02 -4.63
C LYS A 14 12.60 -2.65 -5.69
N GLY A 15 12.35 -1.59 -6.46
CA GLY A 15 13.27 -1.10 -7.49
C GLY A 15 14.39 -0.19 -6.98
N ALA A 16 14.28 0.35 -5.76
CA ALA A 16 15.23 1.31 -5.21
C ALA A 16 16.21 0.69 -4.21
N ARG A 17 15.90 -0.46 -3.61
CA ARG A 17 16.66 -1.07 -2.49
C ARG A 17 18.12 -1.41 -2.76
N ASN A 18 18.50 -1.59 -4.03
CA ASN A 18 19.89 -1.89 -4.43
C ASN A 18 20.67 -0.63 -4.84
N LEU A 19 20.06 0.56 -4.73
CA LEU A 19 20.72 1.81 -5.04
C LEU A 19 21.65 2.24 -3.88
N PRO A 20 22.71 3.02 -4.18
CA PRO A 20 23.45 3.73 -3.13
C PRO A 20 22.51 4.51 -2.22
N ILE A 21 22.85 4.66 -0.93
CA ILE A 21 21.97 5.30 0.08
C ILE A 21 21.43 6.65 -0.39
N THR A 22 22.29 7.48 -0.99
CA THR A 22 21.91 8.80 -1.52
C THR A 22 20.88 8.69 -2.65
N ALA A 23 21.06 7.77 -3.59
CA ALA A 23 20.13 7.52 -4.68
C ALA A 23 18.82 6.90 -4.18
N PHE A 24 18.86 6.02 -3.18
CA PHE A 24 17.69 5.46 -2.52
C PHE A 24 16.83 6.52 -1.82
N VAL A 25 17.46 7.39 -1.02
CA VAL A 25 16.79 8.51 -0.35
C VAL A 25 16.19 9.45 -1.38
N LYS A 26 16.95 9.79 -2.44
CA LYS A 26 16.47 10.64 -3.54
C LYS A 26 15.25 10.01 -4.23
N ALA A 27 15.30 8.73 -4.58
CA ALA A 27 14.19 8.03 -5.23
C ALA A 27 12.93 8.02 -4.35
N THR A 28 13.07 7.73 -3.05
CA THR A 28 11.95 7.75 -2.11
C THR A 28 11.35 9.15 -1.98
N PHE A 29 12.20 10.18 -1.87
CA PHE A 29 11.77 11.57 -1.80
C PHE A 29 10.90 11.98 -3.00
N TYR A 30 11.37 11.72 -4.23
CA TYR A 30 10.63 12.11 -5.43
C TYR A 30 9.32 11.32 -5.61
N ARG A 31 9.31 10.03 -5.25
CA ARG A 31 8.09 9.22 -5.29
C ARG A 31 7.05 9.68 -4.29
N LEU A 32 7.47 10.08 -3.08
CA LEU A 32 6.56 10.68 -2.10
C LEU A 32 6.02 12.01 -2.60
N ASN A 33 6.86 12.87 -3.20
CA ASN A 33 6.38 14.11 -3.80
C ASN A 33 5.36 13.88 -4.91
N GLU A 34 5.62 12.93 -5.81
CA GLU A 34 4.68 12.55 -6.88
C GLU A 34 3.35 12.07 -6.30
N LEU A 35 3.39 11.18 -5.30
CA LEU A 35 2.20 10.68 -4.61
C LEU A 35 1.39 11.83 -3.99
N PHE A 36 2.04 12.73 -3.24
CA PHE A 36 1.37 13.85 -2.60
C PHE A 36 0.80 14.84 -3.59
N THR A 37 1.48 15.06 -4.72
CA THR A 37 0.99 15.93 -5.80
C THR A 37 -0.25 15.33 -6.44
N ARG A 38 -0.20 14.06 -6.83
CA ARG A 38 -1.32 13.32 -7.41
C ARG A 38 -2.52 13.26 -6.46
N LYS A 39 -2.32 12.83 -5.21
CA LYS A 39 -3.41 12.66 -4.23
C LYS A 39 -4.09 13.98 -3.88
N ARG A 40 -3.34 15.09 -3.86
CA ARG A 40 -3.92 16.43 -3.69
C ARG A 40 -4.77 16.84 -4.89
N ALA A 41 -4.29 16.61 -6.10
CA ALA A 41 -5.04 16.91 -7.32
C ALA A 41 -6.35 16.11 -7.37
N GLU A 42 -6.27 14.80 -7.13
CA GLU A 42 -7.44 13.91 -7.00
C GLU A 42 -8.41 14.46 -5.95
N ALA A 43 -7.96 14.69 -4.71
CA ALA A 43 -8.82 15.19 -3.63
C ALA A 43 -9.47 16.54 -3.99
N LYS A 44 -8.77 17.43 -4.70
CA LYS A 44 -9.31 18.70 -5.14
C LYS A 44 -10.41 18.52 -6.19
N VAL A 45 -10.23 17.61 -7.15
CA VAL A 45 -11.26 17.28 -8.15
C VAL A 45 -12.52 16.77 -7.47
N TRP A 46 -12.40 15.78 -6.57
CA TRP A 46 -13.53 15.20 -5.84
C TRP A 46 -14.30 16.24 -5.01
N ILE A 47 -13.58 17.07 -4.24
CA ILE A 47 -14.19 18.14 -3.44
C ILE A 47 -14.91 19.15 -4.34
N ASN A 48 -14.30 19.55 -5.46
CA ASN A 48 -14.91 20.49 -6.40
C ASN A 48 -16.17 19.92 -7.08
N ALA A 49 -16.20 18.60 -7.31
CA ALA A 49 -17.37 17.90 -7.82
C ALA A 49 -18.44 17.61 -6.73
N GLY A 50 -18.24 18.08 -5.49
CA GLY A 50 -19.20 17.96 -4.40
C GLY A 50 -19.21 16.60 -3.69
N HIS A 51 -18.22 15.73 -3.97
CA HIS A 51 -18.14 14.43 -3.31
C HIS A 51 -17.59 14.55 -1.88
N VAL A 52 -18.33 13.99 -0.92
CA VAL A 52 -17.95 13.96 0.51
C VAL A 52 -16.97 12.83 0.80
N PHE A 53 -17.08 11.71 0.09
CA PHE A 53 -16.29 10.49 0.28
C PHE A 53 -15.63 10.06 -1.04
N SER A 54 -14.62 9.19 -0.96
CA SER A 54 -14.01 8.58 -2.14
C SER A 54 -14.93 7.53 -2.77
N ASP A 55 -14.66 7.12 -4.02
CA ASP A 55 -15.42 6.06 -4.69
C ASP A 55 -15.48 4.77 -3.87
N VAL A 56 -14.34 4.31 -3.35
CA VAL A 56 -14.26 3.06 -2.58
C VAL A 56 -15.19 3.10 -1.36
N VAL A 57 -15.19 4.22 -0.63
CA VAL A 57 -16.06 4.40 0.53
C VAL A 57 -17.51 4.51 0.08
N THR A 58 -17.78 5.26 -0.99
CA THR A 58 -19.13 5.44 -1.55
C THR A 58 -19.73 4.11 -2.00
N SER A 59 -18.96 3.26 -2.67
CA SER A 59 -19.38 1.91 -3.07
C SER A 59 -19.71 1.04 -1.86
N LYS A 60 -18.90 1.09 -0.80
CA LYS A 60 -19.16 0.34 0.44
C LYS A 60 -20.44 0.83 1.14
N LEU A 61 -20.62 2.15 1.25
CA LEU A 61 -21.83 2.74 1.80
C LEU A 61 -23.08 2.29 1.03
N HIS A 62 -23.03 2.34 -0.31
CA HIS A 62 -24.12 1.90 -1.16
C HIS A 62 -24.41 0.40 -1.00
N ALA A 63 -23.38 -0.44 -0.94
CA ALA A 63 -23.55 -1.87 -0.70
C ALA A 63 -24.21 -2.16 0.66
N ASN A 64 -23.76 -1.47 1.72
CA ASN A 64 -24.33 -1.61 3.07
C ASN A 64 -25.78 -1.11 3.14
N GLN A 65 -26.11 -0.03 2.40
CA GLN A 65 -27.46 0.48 2.27
C GLN A 65 -28.38 -0.49 1.52
N LEU A 66 -27.92 -1.11 0.43
CA LEU A 66 -28.72 -2.12 -0.27
C LEU A 66 -28.94 -3.36 0.61
N ALA A 67 -27.91 -3.78 1.34
CA ALA A 67 -27.98 -4.93 2.23
C ALA A 67 -28.90 -4.71 3.46
N SER A 68 -29.28 -3.46 3.76
CA SER A 68 -30.18 -3.16 4.88
C SER A 68 -31.66 -3.43 4.58
N GLY A 69 -32.03 -3.70 3.31
CA GLY A 69 -33.42 -3.83 2.89
C GLY A 69 -34.18 -5.01 3.52
N ASN A 70 -33.48 -6.08 3.91
CA ASN A 70 -34.08 -7.27 4.52
C ASN A 70 -33.91 -7.32 6.05
N ILE A 71 -33.73 -6.16 6.68
CA ILE A 71 -33.51 -6.07 8.13
C ILE A 71 -34.75 -5.46 8.78
N GLN A 72 -35.36 -6.22 9.69
CA GLN A 72 -36.41 -5.72 10.55
C GLN A 72 -35.79 -4.95 11.73
N VAL A 73 -36.40 -3.81 12.10
CA VAL A 73 -35.89 -2.94 13.18
C VAL A 73 -36.97 -2.78 14.24
N SER A 74 -36.61 -3.07 15.49
CA SER A 74 -37.39 -2.84 16.69
C SER A 74 -36.74 -1.74 17.51
N CYS A 75 -37.46 -0.63 17.74
CA CYS A 75 -36.96 0.49 18.54
C CYS A 75 -37.23 0.25 20.03
N PHE A 76 -36.17 0.13 20.83
CA PHE A 76 -36.26 -0.10 22.28
C PHE A 76 -36.21 1.20 23.07
N ASP A 77 -35.30 2.10 22.69
CA ASP A 77 -35.18 3.44 23.29
C ASP A 77 -34.90 4.48 22.20
N ARG A 78 -35.93 5.24 21.85
CA ARG A 78 -35.82 6.28 20.83
C ARG A 78 -34.97 7.47 21.27
N GLN A 79 -34.95 7.82 22.56
CA GLN A 79 -34.19 8.98 23.05
C GLN A 79 -32.69 8.69 23.07
N ASN A 80 -32.34 7.44 23.36
CA ASN A 80 -30.95 6.97 23.36
C ASN A 80 -30.53 6.30 22.05
N GLU A 81 -31.41 6.22 21.06
CA GLU A 81 -31.16 5.60 19.74
C GLU A 81 -30.69 4.14 19.86
N VAL A 82 -31.39 3.36 20.69
CA VAL A 82 -31.13 1.93 20.91
C VAL A 82 -32.18 1.08 20.21
N PHE A 83 -31.69 0.13 19.40
CA PHE A 83 -32.50 -0.74 18.56
C PHE A 83 -32.05 -2.19 18.67
N GLU A 84 -33.00 -3.08 18.46
CA GLU A 84 -32.74 -4.46 18.10
C GLU A 84 -33.06 -4.61 16.60
N VAL A 85 -32.18 -5.28 15.88
CA VAL A 85 -32.38 -5.56 14.47
C VAL A 85 -32.33 -7.04 14.20
N ARG A 86 -33.21 -7.49 13.31
CA ARG A 86 -33.31 -8.89 12.90
C ARG A 86 -33.09 -9.04 11.41
N GLU A 87 -32.08 -9.80 11.03
CA GLU A 87 -31.79 -10.10 9.62
C GLU A 87 -32.75 -11.17 9.07
N MET A 88 -33.36 -10.92 7.92
CA MET A 88 -34.21 -11.90 7.24
C MET A 88 -33.50 -12.44 5.99
N PRO A 89 -33.54 -13.76 5.71
CA PRO A 89 -34.29 -14.80 6.42
C PRO A 89 -33.53 -15.50 7.55
N SER A 90 -32.29 -15.11 7.85
CA SER A 90 -31.44 -15.83 8.83
C SER A 90 -32.02 -15.84 10.25
N GLY A 91 -32.81 -14.84 10.61
CA GLY A 91 -33.39 -14.66 11.93
C GLY A 91 -32.39 -14.21 13.00
N LEU A 92 -31.16 -13.86 12.60
CA LEU A 92 -30.13 -13.39 13.53
C LEU A 92 -30.47 -11.99 14.05
N GLU A 93 -30.31 -11.82 15.35
CA GLU A 93 -30.62 -10.59 16.07
C GLU A 93 -29.33 -9.91 16.56
N PHE A 94 -29.30 -8.58 16.47
CA PHE A 94 -28.18 -7.75 16.88
C PHE A 94 -28.69 -6.50 17.59
N ALA A 95 -28.00 -6.04 18.63
CA ALA A 95 -28.24 -4.71 19.18
C ALA A 95 -27.46 -3.64 18.41
N VAL A 96 -28.11 -2.48 18.23
CA VAL A 96 -27.53 -1.28 17.63
C VAL A 96 -27.76 -0.11 18.56
N ASP A 97 -26.66 0.57 18.93
CA ASP A 97 -26.68 1.82 19.68
C ASP A 97 -26.04 2.89 18.78
N LEU A 98 -26.88 3.71 18.15
CA LEU A 98 -26.40 4.73 17.22
C LEU A 98 -25.66 5.86 17.95
N ARG A 99 -26.11 6.26 19.15
CA ARG A 99 -25.45 7.33 19.94
C ARG A 99 -24.11 6.88 20.50
N GLY A 100 -24.04 5.65 20.98
CA GLY A 100 -22.81 5.00 21.44
C GLY A 100 -21.91 4.52 20.31
N LEU A 101 -22.33 4.71 19.04
CA LEU A 101 -21.59 4.28 17.85
C LEU A 101 -21.21 2.79 17.93
N ARG A 102 -22.19 1.95 18.26
CA ARG A 102 -22.01 0.51 18.47
C ARG A 102 -23.03 -0.34 17.71
N CYS A 103 -22.57 -1.49 17.23
CA CYS A 103 -23.39 -2.52 16.60
C CYS A 103 -22.75 -3.87 16.90
N ASP A 104 -23.54 -4.86 17.31
CA ASP A 104 -23.00 -6.16 17.74
C ASP A 104 -22.38 -6.98 16.60
N CYS A 105 -22.68 -6.65 15.34
CA CYS A 105 -22.06 -7.31 14.20
C CYS A 105 -20.54 -7.07 14.07
N GLY A 106 -19.98 -6.10 14.80
CA GLY A 106 -18.54 -5.82 14.81
C GLY A 106 -18.01 -5.04 13.60
N GLU A 107 -18.71 -5.06 12.46
CA GLU A 107 -18.26 -4.41 11.22
C GLU A 107 -18.03 -2.91 11.42
N PHE A 108 -18.97 -2.23 12.08
CA PHE A 108 -18.82 -0.79 12.35
C PHE A 108 -17.60 -0.48 13.23
N GLN A 109 -17.28 -1.31 14.22
CA GLN A 109 -16.16 -1.07 15.14
C GLN A 109 -14.81 -1.17 14.42
N VAL A 110 -14.74 -2.06 13.43
CA VAL A 110 -13.55 -2.28 12.62
C VAL A 110 -13.43 -1.21 11.54
N ASP A 111 -14.48 -1.04 10.75
CA ASP A 111 -14.46 -0.20 9.55
C ASP A 111 -14.76 1.26 9.82
N ARG A 112 -15.43 1.59 10.93
CA ARG A 112 -15.92 2.94 11.25
C ARG A 112 -16.77 3.57 10.14
N ILE A 113 -17.40 2.71 9.34
CA ILE A 113 -18.37 3.01 8.30
C ILE A 113 -19.65 2.29 8.73
N PRO A 114 -20.82 2.95 8.68
CA PRO A 114 -22.10 2.34 9.03
C PRO A 114 -22.28 0.99 8.33
N CYS A 115 -22.51 -0.05 9.13
CA CYS A 115 -22.87 -1.37 8.63
C CYS A 115 -24.34 -1.38 8.19
N ARG A 116 -24.78 -2.45 7.54
CA ARG A 116 -26.17 -2.63 7.10
C ARG A 116 -27.21 -2.46 8.22
N HIS A 117 -26.87 -2.86 9.45
CA HIS A 117 -27.75 -2.71 10.63
C HIS A 117 -27.97 -1.25 11.02
N MET A 118 -26.89 -0.46 11.06
CA MET A 118 -26.98 0.97 11.34
C MET A 118 -27.75 1.69 10.22
N PHE A 119 -27.57 1.30 8.95
CA PHE A 119 -28.38 1.80 7.84
C PHE A 119 -29.86 1.50 8.02
N ALA A 120 -30.21 0.28 8.43
CA ALA A 120 -31.60 -0.09 8.70
C ALA A 120 -32.22 0.78 9.81
N CYS A 121 -31.49 1.00 10.91
CA CYS A 121 -31.93 1.86 12.01
C CYS A 121 -32.10 3.32 11.57
N CYS A 122 -31.13 3.85 10.80
CA CYS A 122 -31.21 5.20 10.27
C CYS A 122 -32.42 5.38 9.34
N ALA A 123 -32.68 4.42 8.45
CA ALA A 123 -33.84 4.43 7.57
C ALA A 123 -35.16 4.37 8.35
N ASN A 124 -35.23 3.51 9.37
CA ASN A 124 -36.40 3.37 10.24
C ASN A 124 -36.74 4.67 11.00
N GLN A 125 -35.73 5.39 11.48
CA GLN A 125 -35.89 6.63 12.26
C GLN A 125 -35.81 7.92 11.43
N ARG A 126 -35.58 7.83 10.11
CA ARG A 126 -35.34 8.96 9.20
C ARG A 126 -34.14 9.83 9.63
N LEU A 127 -33.08 9.18 10.13
CA LEU A 127 -31.82 9.83 10.50
C LEU A 127 -30.86 9.86 9.30
N ASP A 128 -30.01 10.89 9.24
CA ASP A 128 -28.97 10.97 8.23
C ASP A 128 -27.79 10.06 8.61
N TRP A 129 -27.64 8.96 7.86
CA TRP A 129 -26.56 7.99 8.05
C TRP A 129 -25.17 8.61 7.92
N LYS A 130 -25.03 9.73 7.19
CA LYS A 130 -23.72 10.40 6.97
C LYS A 130 -23.08 10.87 8.27
N LEU A 131 -23.87 11.13 9.30
CA LEU A 131 -23.41 11.54 10.63
C LEU A 131 -22.59 10.45 11.34
N TYR A 132 -22.85 9.19 10.99
CA TYR A 132 -22.21 8.02 11.61
C TYR A 132 -20.99 7.54 10.82
N VAL A 133 -20.66 8.17 9.68
CA VAL A 133 -19.40 7.88 8.96
C VAL A 133 -18.25 8.62 9.64
N HIS A 134 -17.24 7.87 10.06
CA HIS A 134 -16.09 8.47 10.74
C HIS A 134 -15.34 9.48 9.86
N ASP A 135 -14.92 10.60 10.45
CA ASP A 135 -14.33 11.73 9.74
C ASP A 135 -13.12 11.38 8.88
N VAL A 136 -12.35 10.34 9.26
CA VAL A 136 -11.17 9.86 8.53
C VAL A 136 -11.46 9.56 7.05
N TYR A 137 -12.70 9.23 6.71
CA TYR A 137 -13.12 8.93 5.35
C TYR A 137 -13.58 10.15 4.54
N LYS A 138 -13.76 11.32 5.17
CA LYS A 138 -14.16 12.54 4.47
C LYS A 138 -13.02 13.04 3.59
N MET A 139 -13.36 13.51 2.40
CA MET A 139 -12.38 14.03 1.44
C MET A 139 -11.60 15.23 1.99
N ASP A 140 -12.16 15.99 2.93
CA ASP A 140 -11.45 17.04 3.65
C ASP A 140 -10.29 16.52 4.49
N GLN A 141 -10.42 15.36 5.14
CA GLN A 141 -9.31 14.74 5.88
C GLN A 141 -8.24 14.23 4.91
N VAL A 142 -8.64 13.64 3.79
CA VAL A 142 -7.71 13.23 2.72
C VAL A 142 -6.90 14.44 2.24
N ARG A 143 -7.55 15.57 1.96
CA ARG A 143 -6.90 16.82 1.59
C ARG A 143 -5.93 17.31 2.67
N ARG A 144 -6.29 17.19 3.95
CA ARG A 144 -5.42 17.57 5.09
C ARG A 144 -4.17 16.69 5.18
N VAL A 145 -4.29 15.38 5.00
CA VAL A 145 -3.14 14.44 5.00
C VAL A 145 -2.13 14.83 3.91
N TYR A 146 -2.61 15.09 2.69
CA TYR A 146 -1.74 15.41 1.55
C TYR A 146 -1.47 16.91 1.36
N ARG A 147 -1.69 17.73 2.41
CA ARG A 147 -1.54 19.19 2.31
C ARG A 147 -0.09 19.63 2.11
N ALA A 148 0.86 18.91 2.71
CA ALA A 148 2.28 19.28 2.73
C ALA A 148 2.86 19.30 1.31
N ARG A 149 3.64 20.34 0.97
CA ARG A 149 4.32 20.47 -0.33
C ARG A 149 5.80 20.24 -0.14
N PHE A 150 6.36 19.32 -0.91
CA PHE A 150 7.79 19.12 -0.95
C PHE A 150 8.42 20.24 -1.78
N ARG A 151 9.61 20.68 -1.37
CA ARG A 151 10.46 21.56 -2.17
C ARG A 151 11.53 20.71 -2.85
N PRO A 152 11.92 21.01 -4.09
CA PRO A 152 13.06 20.32 -4.70
C PRO A 152 14.30 20.40 -3.80
N LEU A 153 15.13 19.36 -3.81
CA LEU A 153 16.34 19.27 -2.96
C LEU A 153 17.39 20.35 -3.27
N GLY A 154 17.22 21.14 -4.33
CA GLY A 154 18.18 22.15 -4.75
C GLY A 154 19.44 21.58 -5.40
N ASN A 155 20.38 22.46 -5.74
CA ASN A 155 21.65 22.07 -6.33
C ASN A 155 22.60 21.52 -5.24
N PRO A 156 23.15 20.30 -5.38
CA PRO A 156 24.13 19.77 -4.43
C PRO A 156 25.34 20.66 -4.20
N THR A 157 25.74 21.47 -5.18
CA THR A 157 26.90 22.38 -5.05
C THR A 157 26.63 23.56 -4.13
N THR A 158 25.36 23.86 -3.83
CA THR A 158 24.96 24.96 -2.94
C THR A 158 24.54 24.47 -1.56
N TRP A 159 24.68 23.17 -1.27
CA TRP A 159 24.34 22.63 0.04
C TRP A 159 25.39 23.07 1.08
N PRO A 160 24.96 23.38 2.32
CA PRO A 160 25.90 23.71 3.39
C PRO A 160 26.81 22.50 3.67
N ALA A 161 28.03 22.80 4.12
CA ALA A 161 28.96 21.76 4.56
C ALA A 161 28.31 20.90 5.66
N TYR A 162 28.41 19.57 5.51
CA TYR A 162 27.89 18.64 6.50
C TYR A 162 28.82 18.61 7.72
N ASN A 163 28.33 19.12 8.85
CA ASN A 163 29.07 19.15 10.12
C ASN A 163 28.64 18.03 11.10
N GLY A 164 27.94 17.01 10.61
CA GLY A 164 27.47 15.89 11.44
C GLY A 164 28.50 14.76 11.58
N PRO A 165 28.15 13.68 12.31
CA PRO A 165 29.06 12.58 12.55
C PRO A 165 29.47 11.86 11.27
N ARG A 166 30.76 11.55 11.16
CA ARG A 166 31.29 10.72 10.07
C ARG A 166 31.01 9.26 10.38
N PHE A 167 30.13 8.64 9.61
CA PHE A 167 29.89 7.20 9.70
C PHE A 167 31.07 6.44 9.10
N VAL A 168 31.87 5.80 9.96
CA VAL A 168 33.00 4.95 9.56
C VAL A 168 32.59 3.49 9.76
N PRO A 169 32.66 2.64 8.73
CA PRO A 169 32.41 1.20 8.89
C PRO A 169 33.38 0.61 9.92
N ASN A 170 32.88 -0.23 10.83
CA ASN A 170 33.71 -0.90 11.81
C ASN A 170 34.78 -1.77 11.10
N PRO A 171 36.09 -1.49 11.26
CA PRO A 171 37.16 -2.23 10.60
C PRO A 171 37.19 -3.72 10.96
N TYR A 172 36.79 -4.07 12.19
CA TYR A 172 36.77 -5.46 12.67
C TYR A 172 35.61 -6.28 12.06
N LEU A 173 34.58 -5.61 11.53
CA LEU A 173 33.48 -6.24 10.80
C LEU A 173 33.72 -6.25 9.29
N ARG A 174 34.88 -5.76 8.84
CA ARG A 174 35.24 -5.79 7.42
C ARG A 174 35.54 -7.23 7.03
N ARG A 175 34.72 -7.75 6.10
CA ARG A 175 34.92 -9.11 5.57
C ARG A 175 36.24 -9.17 4.80
N VAL A 176 37.14 -10.05 5.24
CA VAL A 176 38.46 -10.26 4.61
C VAL A 176 38.43 -11.41 3.59
N SER A 177 37.44 -12.30 3.69
CA SER A 177 37.29 -13.45 2.79
C SER A 177 36.80 -13.05 1.41
N LYS A 178 37.46 -13.56 0.36
CA LYS A 178 37.03 -13.40 -1.04
C LYS A 178 35.77 -14.22 -1.28
N GLY A 179 34.72 -13.59 -1.81
CA GLY A 179 33.49 -14.26 -2.25
C GLY A 179 32.22 -13.50 -1.91
N CYS A 180 31.11 -13.87 -2.56
CA CYS A 180 29.80 -13.32 -2.22
C CYS A 180 29.38 -13.87 -0.84
N PRO A 181 28.83 -13.03 0.05
CA PRO A 181 28.16 -13.50 1.27
C PRO A 181 27.22 -14.65 0.97
N ARG A 182 27.32 -15.74 1.75
CA ARG A 182 26.29 -16.78 1.73
C ARG A 182 24.99 -16.12 2.16
N MET A 183 23.97 -16.10 1.30
CA MET A 183 22.66 -15.56 1.66
C MET A 183 22.09 -16.44 2.78
N THR A 184 22.01 -15.88 3.99
CA THR A 184 21.32 -16.46 5.14
C THR A 184 19.89 -15.95 5.26
N CYS A 185 19.53 -14.93 4.48
CA CYS A 185 18.18 -14.39 4.41
C CYS A 185 17.26 -15.37 3.67
N PHE A 186 16.13 -15.70 4.29
CA PHE A 186 15.03 -16.39 3.60
C PHE A 186 14.55 -15.52 2.43
N LEU A 187 14.48 -16.11 1.24
CA LEU A 187 13.95 -15.46 0.05
C LEU A 187 12.46 -15.16 0.27
N ASN A 188 12.05 -13.91 0.07
CA ASN A 188 10.64 -13.52 0.07
C ASN A 188 10.24 -12.94 -1.30
N GLU A 189 8.98 -12.49 -1.43
CA GLU A 189 8.46 -11.93 -2.70
C GLU A 189 9.31 -10.79 -3.27
N MET A 190 10.08 -10.09 -2.44
CA MET A 190 10.96 -9.01 -2.89
C MET A 190 12.13 -9.54 -3.71
N ASP A 191 12.59 -10.76 -3.43
CA ASP A 191 13.77 -11.38 -4.02
C ASP A 191 13.45 -12.19 -5.28
N THR A 192 12.19 -12.55 -5.50
CA THR A 192 11.75 -13.35 -6.66
C THR A 192 12.01 -12.68 -8.01
N ARG A 193 12.01 -11.32 -8.07
CA ARG A 193 12.39 -10.59 -9.31
C ARG A 193 13.90 -10.53 -9.56
N MET A 194 14.72 -10.95 -8.60
CA MET A 194 16.18 -11.09 -8.78
C MET A 194 16.54 -12.45 -9.39
N LEU A 195 15.56 -13.29 -9.73
CA LEU A 195 15.75 -14.39 -10.67
C LEU A 195 16.12 -13.78 -12.01
N ARG A 196 17.43 -13.71 -12.24
CA ARG A 196 18.12 -13.24 -13.44
C ARG A 196 17.29 -13.54 -14.69
N ARG A 197 17.19 -12.58 -15.62
CA ARG A 197 16.82 -12.87 -17.02
C ARG A 197 17.54 -14.17 -17.43
N PRO A 198 16.85 -15.13 -18.11
CA PRO A 198 17.48 -16.37 -18.50
C PRO A 198 18.83 -16.07 -19.13
N ARG A 199 19.88 -16.75 -18.65
CA ARG A 199 21.24 -16.49 -19.15
C ARG A 199 21.23 -16.78 -20.65
N ARG A 200 21.42 -15.73 -21.44
CA ARG A 200 21.61 -15.83 -22.89
C ARG A 200 23.07 -16.16 -23.15
N CYS A 201 23.29 -17.10 -24.06
CA CYS A 201 24.61 -17.37 -24.58
C CYS A 201 25.16 -16.10 -25.22
N ARG A 202 26.37 -15.67 -24.84
CA ARG A 202 26.99 -14.46 -25.42
C ARG A 202 27.37 -14.64 -26.89
N LEU A 203 27.54 -15.88 -27.36
CA LEU A 203 27.89 -16.19 -28.75
C LEU A 203 26.66 -16.21 -29.66
N CYS A 204 25.63 -16.99 -29.30
CA CYS A 204 24.47 -17.20 -30.18
C CYS A 204 23.17 -16.52 -29.70
N GLY A 205 23.18 -15.87 -28.54
CA GLY A 205 22.01 -15.19 -27.98
C GLY A 205 20.90 -16.09 -27.42
N ALA A 206 20.96 -17.41 -27.66
CA ALA A 206 19.95 -18.35 -27.22
C ALA A 206 19.98 -18.61 -25.70
N GLU A 207 18.82 -18.91 -25.12
CA GLU A 207 18.65 -19.24 -23.71
C GLU A 207 18.89 -20.74 -23.46
N GLY A 208 19.22 -21.13 -22.22
CA GLY A 208 19.36 -22.54 -21.82
C GLY A 208 20.80 -23.10 -21.83
N HIS A 209 21.80 -22.34 -22.27
CA HIS A 209 23.20 -22.74 -22.17
C HIS A 209 24.15 -21.54 -22.00
N SER A 210 25.35 -21.79 -21.45
CA SER A 210 26.43 -20.79 -21.36
C SER A 210 27.28 -20.79 -22.63
N CYS A 211 28.03 -19.71 -22.85
CA CYS A 211 29.01 -19.57 -23.93
C CYS A 211 29.93 -20.82 -24.06
N SER A 212 30.40 -21.33 -22.93
CA SER A 212 31.27 -22.53 -22.84
C SER A 212 30.63 -23.86 -23.27
N ARG A 213 29.29 -23.90 -23.40
CA ARG A 213 28.54 -25.08 -23.86
C ARG A 213 27.77 -24.80 -25.14
N CYS A 214 28.14 -23.72 -25.84
CA CYS A 214 27.50 -23.36 -27.09
C CYS A 214 28.03 -24.26 -28.20
N ARG A 215 27.14 -24.86 -29.01
CA ARG A 215 27.56 -25.69 -30.15
C ARG A 215 28.43 -24.91 -31.16
N GLN A 216 28.31 -23.58 -31.18
CA GLN A 216 29.12 -22.69 -32.03
C GLN A 216 30.54 -22.43 -31.47
N SER A 217 30.87 -22.90 -30.25
CA SER A 217 32.21 -22.71 -29.66
C SER A 217 33.28 -23.66 -30.19
N VAL A 218 32.91 -24.63 -31.05
CA VAL A 218 33.83 -25.68 -31.54
C VAL A 218 34.61 -25.24 -32.79
N GLY A 219 34.38 -24.03 -33.31
CA GLY A 219 34.94 -23.58 -34.59
C GLY A 219 36.20 -22.72 -34.55
N THR A 220 36.86 -22.51 -33.41
CA THR A 220 38.07 -21.66 -33.33
C THR A 220 39.20 -22.37 -32.61
N ASN A 221 39.74 -23.41 -33.23
CA ASN A 221 41.09 -23.93 -32.98
C ASN A 221 41.53 -24.75 -34.20
N ALA A 222 41.87 -24.06 -35.28
CA ALA A 222 42.66 -24.58 -36.38
C ALA A 222 43.33 -23.39 -37.07
N ASP A 223 44.48 -22.98 -36.57
CA ASP A 223 45.69 -22.74 -37.37
C ASP A 223 46.80 -22.22 -36.45
N GLY A 224 47.74 -23.14 -36.18
CA GLY A 224 48.98 -22.89 -35.47
C GLY A 224 49.90 -24.07 -35.75
N ASP A 225 51.01 -23.76 -36.43
CA ASP A 225 52.25 -24.54 -36.60
C ASP A 225 52.43 -25.34 -37.90
N ALA A 226 53.16 -24.75 -38.85
CA ALA A 226 54.31 -25.37 -39.49
C ALA A 226 55.25 -24.30 -40.07
N GLN A 227 56.46 -24.23 -39.49
CA GLN A 227 57.77 -23.72 -39.97
C GLN A 227 57.85 -22.52 -40.91
#